data_AF-A0A951R6R5-F1
#
_entry.id   AF-A0A951R6R5-F1
#
_cell.length_a   1.000
_cell.length_b   1.000
_cell.length_c   1.000
_cell.angle_alpha   90.00
_cell.angle_beta   90.00
_cell.angle_gamma   90.00
#
_symmetry.space_group_name_H-M   'P 1'
#
loop_
_entity.id
_entity.type
_entity.pdbx_description
1 polymer ?
#
loop_
_entity_poly.entity_id
_entity_poly.type
_entity_poly.pdbx_seq_one_letter_code
_entity_poly.pdbx_strand_id
1 'polypeptide(L)'
;MKDKKPIYIIDLVLVVGTLVSLFFIIFSPIGGTSSLNSFITGRAIIPTLESPKEGYVSSDSILFSFKDGHTLLIDDNPDFRNPQKFTLEDNLYLTLEPGNYYWMVKGIRESEMRKFTIESRVELKMKETDEGYEVVNVGNVKLNVDVYEKDEFLERIILNIEEIENLENISEIKIIGGQSD
;
A
#
# COMPACT_ATOMS: atom_id res chain seq x y z
N MET A 1 46.95 -19.09 -69.35
CA MET A 1 46.15 -19.16 -68.11
C MET A 1 46.93 -18.46 -67.00
N LYS A 2 46.51 -17.26 -66.57
CA LYS A 2 47.14 -16.60 -65.41
C LYS A 2 46.81 -17.41 -64.16
N ASP A 3 47.85 -17.82 -63.44
CA ASP A 3 47.75 -18.61 -62.22
C ASP A 3 46.94 -17.80 -61.19
N LYS A 4 45.71 -18.23 -60.88
CA LYS A 4 44.79 -17.53 -59.96
C LYS A 4 45.06 -17.83 -58.49
N LYS A 5 46.01 -18.74 -58.22
CA LYS A 5 46.44 -19.13 -56.87
C LYS A 5 46.74 -17.96 -55.91
N PRO A 6 47.41 -16.86 -56.30
CA PRO A 6 47.68 -15.78 -55.35
C PRO A 6 46.41 -15.01 -54.93
N ILE A 7 45.37 -14.99 -55.75
CA ILE A 7 44.12 -14.27 -55.47
C ILE A 7 43.35 -14.96 -54.32
N TYR A 8 43.27 -16.29 -54.35
CA TYR A 8 42.57 -17.06 -53.31
C TYR A 8 43.23 -16.98 -51.93
N ILE A 9 44.55 -16.81 -51.89
CA ILE A 9 45.30 -16.70 -50.63
C ILE A 9 45.02 -15.33 -49.97
N ILE A 10 44.96 -14.27 -50.78
CA ILE A 10 44.67 -12.92 -50.26
C ILE A 10 43.25 -12.85 -49.69
N ASP A 11 42.26 -13.39 -50.41
CA ASP A 11 40.87 -13.40 -49.93
C ASP A 11 40.71 -14.21 -48.64
N LEU A 12 41.39 -15.35 -48.51
CA LEU A 12 41.36 -16.16 -47.30
C LEU A 12 41.93 -15.42 -46.10
N VAL A 13 43.07 -14.74 -46.27
CA VAL A 13 43.69 -13.95 -45.20
C VAL A 13 42.79 -12.80 -44.77
N LEU A 14 42.11 -12.15 -45.73
CA LEU A 14 41.14 -11.09 -45.44
C LEU A 14 39.95 -11.60 -44.63
N VAL A 15 39.35 -12.73 -45.04
CA VAL A 15 38.19 -13.32 -44.36
C VAL A 15 38.56 -13.78 -42.95
N VAL A 16 39.66 -14.52 -42.81
CA VAL A 16 40.12 -15.04 -41.51
C VAL A 16 40.54 -13.89 -40.58
N GLY A 17 41.28 -12.91 -41.08
CA GLY A 17 41.67 -11.73 -40.31
C GLY A 17 40.48 -10.92 -39.81
N THR A 18 39.43 -10.79 -40.64
CA THR A 18 38.19 -10.10 -40.25
C THR A 18 37.42 -10.86 -39.17
N LEU A 19 37.31 -12.18 -39.30
CA LEU A 19 36.66 -13.05 -38.30
C LEU A 19 37.39 -13.01 -36.95
N VAL A 20 38.71 -13.09 -36.96
CA VAL A 20 39.53 -13.01 -35.73
C VAL A 20 39.40 -11.63 -35.10
N SER A 21 39.42 -10.55 -35.88
CA SER A 21 39.21 -9.19 -35.37
C SER A 21 37.84 -9.02 -34.70
N LEU A 22 36.76 -9.53 -35.32
CA LEU A 22 35.42 -9.53 -34.74
C LEU A 22 35.34 -10.34 -33.44
N PHE A 23 36.03 -11.48 -33.36
CA PHE A 23 36.11 -12.27 -32.13
C PHE A 23 36.73 -11.45 -30.99
N PHE A 24 37.81 -10.71 -31.24
CA PHE A 24 38.39 -9.84 -30.22
C PHE A 24 37.52 -8.62 -29.90
N ILE A 25 36.76 -8.07 -30.84
CA ILE A 25 35.81 -6.97 -30.52
C ILE A 25 34.69 -7.46 -29.60
N ILE A 26 34.18 -8.68 -29.82
CA ILE A 26 33.08 -9.26 -29.04
C ILE A 26 33.59 -9.81 -27.69
N PHE A 27 34.79 -10.38 -27.65
CA PHE A 27 35.29 -11.14 -26.49
C PHE A 27 36.55 -10.57 -25.83
N SER A 28 37.10 -9.44 -26.26
CA SER A 28 38.27 -8.87 -25.59
C SER A 28 37.92 -8.44 -24.15
N PRO A 29 38.68 -8.92 -23.14
CA PRO A 29 38.52 -8.51 -21.75
C PRO A 29 39.03 -7.09 -21.48
N ILE A 30 39.58 -6.41 -22.50
CA ILE A 30 40.25 -5.12 -22.35
C ILE A 30 39.57 -4.11 -23.29
N GLY A 31 38.51 -3.46 -22.79
CA GLY A 31 38.21 -2.07 -23.16
C GLY A 31 37.33 -1.77 -24.37
N GLY A 32 36.19 -2.44 -24.55
CA GLY A 32 35.26 -2.12 -25.65
C GLY A 32 33.75 -2.24 -25.41
N THR A 33 33.29 -2.70 -24.24
CA THR A 33 31.84 -2.82 -23.94
C THR A 33 31.44 -2.02 -22.71
N SER A 34 31.80 -0.73 -22.69
CA SER A 34 31.30 0.24 -21.71
C SER A 34 29.88 0.75 -22.04
N SER A 35 28.98 -0.09 -22.57
CA SER A 35 27.55 0.26 -22.64
C SER A 35 26.52 -0.89 -22.72
N LEU A 36 26.92 -2.16 -22.88
CA LEU A 36 25.96 -3.28 -22.89
C LEU A 36 25.99 -4.15 -21.63
N ASN A 37 27.04 -4.08 -20.81
CA ASN A 37 27.07 -4.76 -19.51
C ASN A 37 26.44 -3.95 -18.36
N SER A 38 25.92 -2.73 -18.61
CA SER A 38 25.12 -2.01 -17.60
C SER A 38 23.71 -2.61 -17.44
N PHE A 39 23.26 -3.49 -18.33
CA PHE A 39 21.98 -4.20 -18.20
C PHE A 39 22.01 -5.39 -17.23
N ILE A 40 23.19 -5.81 -16.75
CA ILE A 40 23.33 -6.96 -15.83
C ILE A 40 24.23 -6.58 -14.66
N THR A 41 24.05 -5.39 -14.10
CA THR A 41 24.24 -5.23 -12.65
C THR A 41 22.85 -5.13 -12.07
N GLY A 42 22.23 -6.31 -11.89
CA GLY A 42 20.90 -6.49 -11.31
C GLY A 42 20.86 -5.90 -9.90
N ARG A 43 20.76 -4.57 -9.80
CA ARG A 43 20.33 -3.89 -8.59
C ARG A 43 18.92 -4.39 -8.38
N ALA A 44 18.80 -5.29 -7.42
CA ALA A 44 17.49 -5.75 -7.01
C ALA A 44 16.67 -4.52 -6.66
N ILE A 45 15.58 -4.34 -7.40
CA ILE A 45 14.68 -3.23 -7.21
C ILE A 45 13.90 -3.55 -5.94
N ILE A 46 14.29 -2.89 -4.85
CA ILE A 46 13.62 -2.97 -3.55
C ILE A 46 12.59 -1.82 -3.53
N PRO A 47 11.31 -2.10 -3.27
CA PRO A 47 10.30 -1.04 -3.21
C PRO A 47 10.66 0.01 -2.17
N THR A 48 10.44 1.28 -2.51
CA THR A 48 10.74 2.42 -1.62
C THR A 48 9.47 2.94 -1.00
N LEU A 49 9.40 2.97 0.33
CA LEU A 49 8.23 3.42 1.07
C LEU A 49 8.27 4.93 1.35
N GLU A 50 7.27 5.68 0.90
CA GLU A 50 7.18 7.14 1.10
C GLU A 50 6.29 7.51 2.28
N SER A 51 5.09 6.93 2.36
CA SER A 51 4.08 7.19 3.40
C SER A 51 3.24 5.94 3.69
N PRO A 52 2.79 5.71 4.93
CA PRO A 52 3.14 6.47 6.15
C PRO A 52 4.60 6.28 6.59
N LYS A 53 5.07 7.11 7.53
CA LYS A 53 6.40 6.93 8.16
C LYS A 53 6.33 5.87 9.26
N GLU A 54 7.49 5.37 9.66
CA GLU A 54 7.60 4.47 10.81
C GLU A 54 7.02 5.13 12.07
N GLY A 55 6.16 4.41 12.78
CA GLY A 55 5.50 4.88 13.99
C GLY A 55 4.41 5.92 13.76
N TYR A 56 3.91 6.08 12.53
CA TYR A 56 2.82 7.00 12.22
C TYR A 56 1.54 6.66 13.02
N VAL A 57 0.82 7.67 13.48
CA VAL A 57 -0.41 7.54 14.27
C VAL A 57 -1.48 8.44 13.64
N SER A 58 -2.69 7.91 13.46
CA SER A 58 -3.83 8.64 12.88
C SER A 58 -5.15 8.09 13.41
N SER A 59 -6.14 8.94 13.66
CA SER A 59 -7.53 8.53 13.83
C SER A 59 -8.34 8.51 12.52
N ASP A 60 -7.72 9.03 11.46
CA ASP A 60 -8.37 9.35 10.19
C ASP A 60 -7.78 8.50 9.06
N SER A 61 -8.12 8.83 7.81
CA SER A 61 -7.63 8.14 6.62
C SER A 61 -6.10 8.20 6.47
N ILE A 62 -5.51 7.08 6.04
CA ILE A 62 -4.08 6.94 5.82
C ILE A 62 -3.80 6.77 4.33
N LEU A 63 -2.95 7.63 3.78
CA LEU A 63 -2.48 7.52 2.41
C LEU A 63 -1.17 6.72 2.36
N PHE A 64 -1.23 5.55 1.72
CA PHE A 64 -0.06 4.76 1.39
C PHE A 64 0.56 5.24 0.08
N SER A 65 1.84 5.58 0.11
CA SER A 65 2.62 5.98 -1.07
C SER A 65 3.94 5.23 -1.08
N PHE A 66 4.28 4.65 -2.22
CA PHE A 66 5.50 3.87 -2.43
C PHE A 66 5.87 3.80 -3.90
N LYS A 67 7.11 3.40 -4.18
CA LYS A 67 7.67 3.21 -5.53
C LYS A 67 8.17 1.79 -5.72
N ASP A 68 8.19 1.36 -6.98
CA ASP A 68 8.80 0.11 -7.43
C ASP A 68 8.24 -1.19 -6.79
N GLY A 69 6.99 -1.14 -6.35
CA GLY A 69 6.24 -2.29 -5.85
C GLY A 69 4.85 -2.36 -6.47
N HIS A 70 4.22 -3.53 -6.41
CA HIS A 70 2.90 -3.77 -7.01
C HIS A 70 1.90 -4.39 -6.04
N THR A 71 2.35 -4.86 -4.87
CA THR A 71 1.48 -5.42 -3.84
C THR A 71 1.77 -4.77 -2.49
N LEU A 72 0.75 -4.15 -1.90
CA LEU A 72 0.76 -3.68 -0.52
C LEU A 72 0.31 -4.82 0.40
N LEU A 73 1.08 -5.07 1.45
CA LEU A 73 0.72 -6.00 2.51
C LEU A 73 0.48 -5.23 3.81
N ILE A 74 -0.63 -5.52 4.47
CA ILE A 74 -0.96 -4.98 5.80
C ILE A 74 -1.37 -6.14 6.71
N ASP A 75 -0.85 -6.16 7.92
CA ASP A 75 -1.18 -7.18 8.92
C ASP A 75 -1.15 -6.53 10.32
N ASP A 76 -1.92 -7.07 11.28
CA ASP A 76 -1.87 -6.68 12.69
C ASP A 76 -0.72 -7.40 13.44
N ASN A 77 -0.03 -8.31 12.74
CA ASN A 77 1.08 -9.08 13.25
C ASN A 77 2.39 -8.81 12.47
N PRO A 78 3.52 -8.56 13.15
CA PRO A 78 4.79 -8.24 12.48
C PRO A 78 5.37 -9.38 11.65
N ASP A 79 4.95 -10.63 11.89
CA ASP A 79 5.42 -11.79 11.11
C ASP A 79 4.59 -11.99 9.82
N PHE A 80 3.60 -11.14 9.58
CA PHE A 80 2.68 -11.22 8.43
C PHE A 80 2.07 -12.62 8.29
N ARG A 81 1.52 -13.15 9.39
CA ARG A 81 0.93 -14.51 9.43
C ARG A 81 -0.37 -14.62 8.63
N ASN A 82 -1.15 -13.54 8.54
CA ASN A 82 -2.39 -13.49 7.79
C ASN A 82 -2.58 -12.12 7.11
N PRO A 83 -1.69 -11.77 6.17
CA PRO A 83 -1.62 -10.41 5.68
C PRO A 83 -2.72 -10.16 4.65
N GLN A 84 -3.39 -9.03 4.79
CA GLN A 84 -4.25 -8.49 3.75
C GLN A 84 -3.38 -8.02 2.59
N LYS A 85 -3.75 -8.38 1.36
CA LYS A 85 -2.95 -8.12 0.15
C LYS A 85 -3.74 -7.25 -0.81
N PHE A 86 -3.12 -6.19 -1.30
CA PHE A 86 -3.75 -5.25 -2.22
C PHE A 86 -2.86 -5.02 -3.43
N THR A 87 -3.41 -5.17 -4.62
CA THR A 87 -2.73 -4.94 -5.89
C THR A 87 -3.04 -3.55 -6.43
N LEU A 88 -2.05 -2.88 -7.03
CA LEU A 88 -2.18 -1.49 -7.53
C LEU A 88 -3.25 -1.27 -8.62
N GLU A 89 -3.77 -2.34 -9.20
CA GLU A 89 -4.85 -2.28 -10.18
C GLU A 89 -6.18 -1.85 -9.53
N ASP A 90 -6.26 -1.96 -8.21
CA ASP A 90 -7.43 -1.64 -7.42
C ASP A 90 -7.26 -0.21 -6.85
N ASN A 91 -8.05 0.75 -7.31
CA ASN A 91 -8.23 2.04 -6.61
C ASN A 91 -8.96 1.77 -5.28
N LEU A 92 -8.20 1.27 -4.29
CA LEU A 92 -8.78 0.59 -3.15
C LEU A 92 -8.88 1.52 -1.94
N TYR A 93 -10.12 1.74 -1.51
CA TYR A 93 -10.41 2.27 -0.18
C TYR A 93 -10.38 1.09 0.79
N LEU A 94 -9.50 1.15 1.78
CA LEU A 94 -9.40 0.15 2.83
C LEU A 94 -9.99 0.72 4.13
N THR A 95 -10.87 -0.04 4.76
CA THR A 95 -11.31 0.22 6.13
C THR A 95 -10.54 -0.71 7.06
N LEU A 96 -9.80 -0.13 8.00
CA LEU A 96 -9.10 -0.83 9.06
C LEU A 96 -9.73 -0.41 10.38
N GLU A 97 -9.95 -1.39 11.26
CA GLU A 97 -10.34 -1.11 12.64
C GLU A 97 -9.18 -0.40 13.39
N PRO A 98 -9.45 0.29 14.51
CA PRO A 98 -8.37 0.82 15.34
C PRO A 98 -7.43 -0.27 15.84
N GLY A 99 -6.13 0.02 15.83
CA GLY A 99 -5.13 -0.97 16.19
C GLY A 99 -3.71 -0.61 15.73
N ASN A 100 -2.78 -1.50 16.06
CA ASN A 100 -1.40 -1.43 15.59
C ASN A 100 -1.26 -2.30 14.35
N TYR A 101 -0.70 -1.74 13.29
CA TYR A 101 -0.53 -2.44 12.02
C TYR A 101 0.91 -2.36 11.53
N TYR A 102 1.28 -3.38 10.79
CA TYR A 102 2.54 -3.51 10.09
C TYR A 102 2.25 -3.54 8.60
N TRP A 103 3.07 -2.85 7.84
CA TRP A 103 2.94 -2.84 6.39
C TRP A 103 4.29 -2.93 5.70
N MET A 104 4.25 -3.51 4.52
CA MET A 104 5.38 -3.57 3.60
C MET A 104 4.84 -3.63 2.17
N VAL A 105 5.72 -3.44 1.20
CA VAL A 105 5.38 -3.50 -0.21
C VAL A 105 6.23 -4.58 -0.88
N LYS A 106 5.61 -5.38 -1.73
CA LYS A 106 6.27 -6.38 -2.56
C LYS A 106 6.39 -5.90 -4.00
N GLY A 107 7.61 -5.98 -4.51
CA GLY A 107 7.99 -5.85 -5.91
C GLY A 107 8.72 -7.11 -6.35
N ILE A 108 9.88 -6.95 -6.99
CA ILE A 108 10.82 -8.08 -7.20
C ILE A 108 11.38 -8.58 -5.85
N ARG A 109 11.53 -7.66 -4.89
CA ARG A 109 11.86 -7.93 -3.49
C ARG A 109 10.84 -7.28 -2.57
N GLU A 110 10.91 -7.64 -1.30
CA GLU A 110 10.14 -7.02 -0.22
C GLU A 110 10.85 -5.74 0.24
N SER A 111 10.07 -4.70 0.55
CA SER A 111 10.58 -3.49 1.19
C SER A 111 10.97 -3.75 2.65
N GLU A 112 11.49 -2.72 3.31
CA GLU A 112 11.45 -2.68 4.77
C GLU A 112 10.00 -2.79 5.28
N MET A 113 9.84 -3.29 6.50
CA MET A 113 8.58 -3.27 7.23
C MET A 113 8.46 -1.97 8.00
N ARG A 114 7.26 -1.39 8.02
CA ARG A 114 6.95 -0.24 8.87
C ARG A 114 5.73 -0.48 9.74
N LYS A 115 5.69 0.17 10.90
CA LYS A 115 4.56 0.19 11.82
C LYS A 115 3.77 1.49 11.70
N PHE A 116 2.45 1.40 11.78
CA PHE A 116 1.56 2.54 12.04
C PHE A 116 0.45 2.15 13.02
N THR A 117 -0.25 3.14 13.56
CA THR A 117 -1.34 2.96 14.52
C THR A 117 -2.56 3.72 14.05
N ILE A 118 -3.72 3.07 14.11
CA ILE A 118 -5.01 3.71 13.95
C ILE A 118 -5.62 3.88 15.35
N GLU A 119 -5.80 5.12 15.77
CA GLU A 119 -6.42 5.43 17.06
C GLU A 119 -7.94 5.36 16.96
N SER A 120 -8.57 4.85 18.01
CA SER A 120 -10.02 4.92 18.16
C SER A 120 -10.45 6.36 18.37
N ARG A 121 -11.45 6.81 17.60
CA ARG A 121 -12.06 8.13 17.68
C ARG A 121 -13.55 7.96 17.89
N VAL A 122 -14.00 8.31 19.08
CA VAL A 122 -15.42 8.41 19.41
C VAL A 122 -15.88 9.83 19.10
N GLU A 123 -16.82 9.97 18.17
CA GLU A 123 -17.34 11.29 17.80
C GLU A 123 -18.83 11.17 17.48
N LEU A 124 -19.64 12.00 18.13
CA LEU A 124 -21.08 12.07 17.93
C LEU A 124 -21.42 13.44 17.35
N LYS A 125 -22.29 13.45 16.35
CA LYS A 125 -22.79 14.68 15.74
C LYS A 125 -24.31 14.73 15.86
N MET A 126 -24.82 15.85 16.35
CA MET A 126 -26.24 16.17 16.27
C MET A 126 -26.56 16.75 14.89
N LYS A 127 -27.68 16.31 14.30
CA LYS A 127 -28.17 16.78 13.01
C LYS A 127 -29.63 17.19 13.17
N GLU A 128 -29.92 18.46 12.89
CA GLU A 128 -31.29 18.97 12.89
C GLU A 128 -32.06 18.45 11.66
N THR A 129 -33.33 18.10 11.85
CA THR A 129 -34.26 17.64 10.82
C THR A 129 -35.60 18.36 10.96
N ASP A 130 -36.49 18.18 9.99
CA ASP A 130 -37.84 18.76 10.03
C ASP A 130 -38.68 18.25 11.24
N GLU A 131 -38.26 17.13 11.85
CA GLU A 131 -38.96 16.45 12.95
C GLU A 131 -38.23 16.57 14.31
N GLY A 132 -37.04 17.17 14.36
CA GLY A 132 -36.28 17.33 15.60
C GLY A 132 -34.76 17.26 15.41
N TYR A 133 -34.10 16.42 16.21
CA TYR A 133 -32.65 16.19 16.17
C TYR A 133 -32.33 14.69 16.08
N GLU A 134 -31.45 14.32 15.17
CA GLU A 134 -30.83 13.00 15.07
C GLU A 134 -29.43 13.02 15.70
N VAL A 135 -28.99 11.88 16.24
CA VAL A 135 -27.60 11.68 16.69
C VAL A 135 -26.94 10.65 15.80
N VAL A 136 -25.78 11.03 15.24
CA VAL A 136 -25.03 10.23 14.28
C VAL A 136 -23.64 9.96 14.84
N ASN A 137 -23.21 8.70 14.75
CA ASN A 137 -21.83 8.33 15.05
C ASN A 137 -20.93 8.66 13.84
N VAL A 138 -20.09 9.69 14.00
CA VAL A 138 -19.09 10.13 13.00
C VAL A 138 -17.66 9.77 13.41
N GLY A 139 -17.53 8.94 14.45
CA GLY A 139 -16.29 8.32 14.87
C GLY A 139 -15.84 7.19 13.94
N ASN A 140 -14.75 6.53 14.29
CA ASN A 140 -14.24 5.35 13.56
C ASN A 140 -14.43 4.04 14.35
N VAL A 141 -15.23 4.08 15.42
CA VAL A 141 -15.59 2.92 16.24
C VAL A 141 -17.08 2.84 16.44
N LYS A 142 -17.59 1.62 16.62
CA LYS A 142 -18.98 1.37 17.04
C LYS A 142 -19.17 1.82 18.48
N LEU A 143 -20.36 2.36 18.76
CA LEU A 143 -20.70 2.87 20.09
C LEU A 143 -21.84 2.08 20.70
N ASN A 144 -21.69 1.72 21.97
CA ASN A 144 -22.80 1.32 22.81
C ASN A 144 -23.40 2.58 23.40
N VAL A 145 -24.69 2.81 23.15
CA VAL A 145 -25.37 4.03 23.52
C VAL A 145 -26.56 3.71 24.41
N ASP A 146 -26.56 4.28 25.61
CA ASP A 146 -27.68 4.21 26.54
C ASP A 146 -28.59 5.43 26.33
N VAL A 147 -29.87 5.18 26.07
CA VAL A 147 -30.90 6.20 25.80
C VAL A 147 -31.78 6.39 27.03
N TYR A 148 -31.98 7.64 27.44
CA TYR A 148 -32.81 8.00 28.59
C TYR A 148 -33.89 9.02 28.20
N GLU A 149 -35.09 8.87 28.77
CA GLU A 149 -36.15 9.87 28.76
C GLU A 149 -36.46 10.28 30.20
N LYS A 150 -36.38 11.58 30.52
CA LYS A 150 -36.67 12.12 31.87
C LYS A 150 -35.92 11.37 32.98
N ASP A 151 -34.65 11.08 32.75
CA ASP A 151 -33.76 10.30 33.63
C ASP A 151 -34.12 8.81 33.81
N GLU A 152 -35.14 8.30 33.13
CA GLU A 152 -35.45 6.87 33.07
C GLU A 152 -34.72 6.21 31.89
N PHE A 153 -34.03 5.09 32.13
CA PHE A 153 -33.39 4.30 31.08
C PHE A 153 -34.46 3.67 30.19
N LEU A 154 -34.39 3.93 28.88
CA LEU A 154 -35.29 3.33 27.91
C LEU A 154 -34.67 2.06 27.34
N GLU A 155 -33.54 2.20 26.66
CA GLU A 155 -32.90 1.10 25.94
C GLU A 155 -31.42 1.36 25.70
N ARG A 156 -30.73 0.30 25.23
CA ARG A 156 -29.37 0.34 24.75
C ARG A 156 -29.35 0.01 23.27
N ILE A 157 -28.77 0.90 22.47
CA ILE A 157 -28.60 0.73 21.03
C ILE A 157 -27.11 0.65 20.67
N ILE A 158 -26.81 0.02 19.54
CA ILE A 158 -25.46 0.00 18.96
C ILE A 158 -25.47 0.92 17.76
N LEU A 159 -24.74 2.03 17.82
CA LEU A 159 -24.60 2.94 16.68
C LEU A 159 -23.38 2.53 15.85
N ASN A 160 -23.61 2.03 14.63
CA ASN A 160 -22.52 1.80 13.68
C ASN A 160 -21.99 3.13 13.12
N ILE A 161 -20.82 3.07 12.49
CA ILE A 161 -20.15 4.22 11.87
C ILE A 161 -21.02 4.73 10.71
N GLU A 162 -21.31 6.04 10.68
CA GLU A 162 -22.16 6.70 9.69
C GLU A 162 -23.63 6.22 9.64
N GLU A 163 -24.06 5.42 10.62
CA GLU A 163 -25.46 5.03 10.78
C GLU A 163 -26.25 6.16 11.47
N ILE A 164 -27.45 6.42 10.96
CA ILE A 164 -28.38 7.41 11.47
C ILE A 164 -29.47 6.67 12.23
N GLU A 165 -29.66 6.99 13.50
CA GLU A 165 -30.80 6.51 14.28
C GLU A 165 -31.81 7.63 14.51
N ASN A 166 -33.07 7.34 14.17
CA ASN A 166 -34.18 8.27 14.32
C ASN A 166 -34.78 8.10 15.72
N LEU A 167 -34.45 9.04 16.61
CA LEU A 167 -35.05 9.14 17.94
C LEU A 167 -36.32 9.99 17.86
N GLU A 168 -37.39 9.44 17.28
CA GLU A 168 -38.66 10.16 17.14
C GLU A 168 -39.36 10.42 18.50
N ASN A 169 -39.97 11.59 18.64
CA ASN A 169 -40.99 11.94 19.66
C ASN A 169 -40.58 12.02 21.13
N ILE A 170 -39.36 12.44 21.48
CA ILE A 170 -38.96 12.58 22.88
C ILE A 170 -38.57 14.02 23.21
N SER A 171 -39.30 14.63 24.15
CA SER A 171 -39.15 16.05 24.52
C SER A 171 -37.87 16.38 25.29
N GLU A 172 -37.27 15.40 25.98
CA GLU A 172 -36.01 15.53 26.73
C GLU A 172 -35.22 14.20 26.68
N ILE A 173 -34.27 14.10 25.73
CA ILE A 173 -33.41 12.92 25.58
C ILE A 173 -32.04 13.21 26.19
N LYS A 174 -31.53 12.25 26.97
CA LYS A 174 -30.12 12.20 27.35
C LYS A 174 -29.47 10.96 26.75
N ILE A 175 -28.32 11.15 26.11
CA ILE A 175 -27.59 10.11 25.39
C ILE A 175 -26.21 10.00 26.01
N ILE A 176 -25.81 8.78 26.37
CA ILE A 176 -24.47 8.49 26.87
C ILE A 176 -23.88 7.39 26.00
N GLY A 177 -22.87 7.75 25.20
CA GLY A 177 -22.17 6.82 24.30
C GLY A 177 -20.78 6.49 24.80
N GLY A 178 -20.41 5.21 24.73
CA GLY A 178 -19.05 4.71 24.99
C GLY A 178 -18.60 3.76 23.88
N GLN A 179 -17.29 3.57 23.74
CA GLN A 179 -16.72 2.59 22.81
C GLN A 179 -17.27 1.19 23.13
N SER A 180 -17.67 0.45 22.10
CA SER A 180 -18.08 -0.94 22.23
C SER A 180 -16.84 -1.84 22.29
N ASP A 181 -16.73 -2.67 23.32
CA ASP A 181 -15.67 -3.68 23.49
C ASP A 181 -15.87 -4.90 22.57
#